data_AF-A0A946A995-F1
#
_entry.id   AF-A0A946A995-F1
#
_cell.length_a   1.000
_cell.length_b   1.000
_cell.length_c   1.000
_cell.angle_alpha   90.00
_cell.angle_beta   90.00
_cell.angle_gamma   90.00
#
_symmetry.space_group_name_H-M   'P 1'
#
loop_
_entity.id
_entity.type
_entity.pdbx_description
1 polymer ?
#
loop_
_entity_poly.entity_id
_entity_poly.type
_entity_poly.pdbx_seq_one_letter_code
_entity_poly.pdbx_strand_id
1 'polypeptide(L)'
;MDQGGEVVEKPKRGFWTRLRNYFITGVIVVTPIALTIYLVSIIVGFIDQNILPILGPRYNPETYLPFAVPGIGVVIFVIFL
;
A
#
# COMPACT_ATOMS: atom_id res chain seq x y z
N MET A 1 7.94 -38.48 49.36
CA MET A 1 8.45 -38.11 48.03
C MET A 1 7.50 -37.06 47.49
N ASP A 2 7.72 -35.80 47.86
CA ASP A 2 6.87 -34.67 47.45
C ASP A 2 7.65 -33.89 46.38
N GLN A 3 7.18 -33.98 45.14
CA GLN A 3 7.78 -33.23 44.03
C GLN A 3 7.25 -31.81 44.10
N GLY A 4 8.02 -30.94 44.74
CA GLY A 4 7.76 -29.50 44.77
C GLY A 4 7.60 -28.98 43.35
N GLY A 5 6.36 -28.65 42.99
CA GLY A 5 6.03 -28.06 41.70
C GLY A 5 6.76 -26.73 41.54
N GLU A 6 7.66 -26.66 40.57
CA GLU A 6 8.28 -25.40 40.17
C GLU A 6 7.19 -24.42 39.76
N VAL A 7 7.01 -23.37 40.57
CA VAL A 7 6.10 -22.27 40.25
C VAL A 7 6.78 -21.46 39.15
N VAL A 8 6.53 -21.83 37.89
CA VAL A 8 7.06 -21.12 36.73
C VAL A 8 6.46 -19.71 36.74
N GLU A 9 7.22 -18.74 37.26
CA GLU A 9 6.81 -17.34 37.30
C GLU A 9 6.74 -16.81 35.87
N LYS A 10 5.53 -16.48 35.40
CA LYS A 10 5.33 -15.98 34.04
C LYS A 10 5.96 -14.59 33.94
N PRO A 11 6.91 -14.35 33.01
CA PRO A 11 7.56 -13.06 32.88
C PRO A 11 6.50 -11.99 32.61
N LYS A 12 6.47 -10.95 33.46
CA LYS A 12 5.57 -9.80 33.31
C LYS A 12 5.98 -9.06 32.03
N ARG A 13 5.28 -9.32 30.92
CA ARG A 13 5.49 -8.58 29.66
C ARG A 13 5.28 -7.10 29.93
N GLY A 14 6.36 -6.31 29.80
CA GLY A 14 6.34 -4.87 30.01
C GLY A 14 5.37 -4.14 29.07
N PHE A 15 4.90 -2.97 29.50
CA PHE A 15 3.97 -2.13 28.73
C PHE A 15 4.48 -1.85 27.31
N TRP A 16 5.78 -1.55 27.17
CA TRP A 16 6.47 -1.36 25.88
C TRP A 16 6.37 -2.58 24.96
N THR A 17 6.51 -3.79 25.50
CA THR A 17 6.39 -5.04 24.73
C THR A 17 4.98 -5.21 24.17
N ARG A 18 3.95 -4.81 24.92
CA ARG A 18 2.56 -4.88 24.47
C ARG A 18 2.28 -3.87 23.36
N LEU A 19 2.72 -2.62 23.54
CA LEU A 19 2.55 -1.56 22.55
C LEU A 19 3.21 -1.92 21.21
N ARG A 20 4.46 -2.39 21.24
CA ARG A 20 5.19 -2.84 20.04
C ARG A 20 4.46 -3.98 19.33
N ASN A 21 3.98 -4.97 20.09
CA ASN A 21 3.28 -6.12 19.50
C ASN A 21 1.99 -5.68 18.79
N TYR A 22 1.21 -4.76 19.37
CA TYR A 22 0.02 -4.24 18.72
C TYR A 22 0.32 -3.42 17.48
N PHE A 23 1.40 -2.62 17.47
CA PHE A 23 1.83 -1.91 16.28
C PHE A 23 2.18 -2.86 15.12
N ILE A 24 2.97 -3.90 15.39
CA ILE A 24 3.35 -4.90 14.39
C ILE A 24 2.10 -5.63 13.85
N THR A 25 1.18 -6.04 14.74
CA THR A 25 -0.10 -6.63 14.31
C THR A 25 -0.88 -5.66 13.43
N GLY A 26 -0.93 -4.37 13.79
CA GLY A 26 -1.54 -3.33 12.98
C GLY A 26 -0.96 -3.31 11.56
N VAL A 27 0.35 -3.15 11.43
CA VAL A 27 1.05 -3.14 10.14
C VAL A 27 0.73 -4.38 9.30
N ILE A 28 0.80 -5.57 9.89
CA ILE A 28 0.50 -6.84 9.21
C ILE A 28 -0.94 -6.85 8.67
N VAL A 29 -1.90 -6.35 9.44
CA VAL A 29 -3.32 -6.30 9.05
C VAL A 29 -3.57 -5.30 7.91
N VAL A 30 -2.87 -4.14 7.88
CA VAL A 30 -3.01 -3.17 6.78
C VAL A 30 -2.18 -3.51 5.54
N THR A 31 -1.16 -4.36 5.68
CA THR A 31 -0.27 -4.79 4.59
C THR A 31 -0.99 -5.20 3.32
N PRO A 32 -2.03 -6.07 3.31
CA PRO A 32 -2.70 -6.45 2.08
C PRO A 32 -3.32 -5.26 1.33
N ILE A 33 -3.95 -4.32 2.05
CA ILE A 33 -4.55 -3.13 1.42
C ILE A 33 -3.45 -2.23 0.85
N ALA A 34 -2.40 -1.96 1.63
CA ALA A 34 -1.27 -1.18 1.17
C ALA A 34 -0.61 -1.82 -0.07
N LEU A 35 -0.48 -3.15 -0.08
CA LEU A 35 0.04 -3.90 -1.22
C LEU A 35 -0.85 -3.74 -2.45
N THR A 36 -2.17 -3.81 -2.30
CA THR A 36 -3.08 -3.60 -3.44
C THR A 36 -2.94 -2.21 -4.03
N ILE A 37 -2.93 -1.17 -3.19
CA ILE A 37 -2.78 0.22 -3.64
C ILE A 37 -1.43 0.40 -4.34
N TYR A 38 -0.37 -0.19 -3.79
CA TYR A 38 0.96 -0.14 -4.38
C TYR A 38 1.01 -0.78 -5.76
N LEU A 39 0.49 -2.00 -5.90
CA LEU A 39 0.47 -2.71 -7.19
C LEU A 39 -0.38 -1.98 -8.22
N VAL A 40 -1.56 -1.49 -7.83
CA VAL A 40 -2.43 -0.70 -8.72
C VAL A 40 -1.72 0.57 -9.16
N SER A 41 -1.04 1.28 -8.26
CA SER A 41 -0.30 2.51 -8.58
C SER A 41 0.82 2.26 -9.60
N ILE A 42 1.53 1.13 -9.51
CA ILE A 42 2.54 0.74 -10.49
C ILE A 42 1.92 0.53 -11.87
N ILE A 43 0.84 -0.25 -11.94
CA ILE A 43 0.17 -0.57 -13.21
C ILE A 43 -0.40 0.69 -13.85
N VAL A 44 -1.09 1.51 -13.06
CA VAL A 44 -1.67 2.79 -13.51
C VAL A 44 -0.57 3.70 -14.05
N GLY A 45 0.52 3.90 -13.29
CA GLY A 45 1.64 4.73 -13.73
C GLY A 45 2.31 4.20 -15.00
N PHE A 46 2.42 2.87 -15.14
CA PHE A 46 2.93 2.26 -16.36
C PHE A 46 2.03 2.56 -17.57
N ILE A 47 0.71 2.37 -17.44
CA ILE A 47 -0.24 2.66 -18.52
C ILE A 47 -0.20 4.15 -18.88
N ASP A 48 -0.25 5.03 -17.89
CA ASP A 48 -0.21 6.47 -18.10
C ASP A 48 1.03 6.91 -18.89
N GLN A 49 2.21 6.41 -18.53
CA GLN A 49 3.47 6.71 -19.24
C GLN A 49 3.49 6.22 -20.69
N ASN A 50 2.80 5.12 -20.99
CA ASN A 50 2.73 4.58 -22.34
C ASN A 50 1.65 5.28 -23.19
N ILE A 51 0.52 5.67 -22.60
CA ILE A 51 -0.64 6.20 -23.32
C ILE A 51 -0.56 7.73 -23.50
N LEU A 52 -0.17 8.49 -22.48
CA LEU A 52 -0.12 9.96 -22.55
C LEU A 52 0.72 10.50 -23.71
N PRO A 53 1.91 9.94 -24.05
CA PRO A 53 2.69 10.40 -25.20
C PRO A 53 2.04 10.13 -26.56
N ILE A 54 1.18 9.10 -26.65
CA ILE A 54 0.53 8.69 -27.90
C ILE A 54 -0.58 9.67 -28.32
N LEU A 55 -1.24 10.31 -27.34
CA LEU A 55 -2.39 11.19 -27.56
C LEU A 55 -2.03 12.54 -28.19
N GLY A 56 -0.74 12.90 -28.26
CA GLY A 56 -0.27 14.18 -28.79
C GLY A 56 -0.61 15.39 -27.89
N PRO A 57 -0.03 16.58 -28.16
CA PRO A 57 -0.06 17.71 -27.22
C PRO A 57 -1.46 18.25 -26.90
N ARG A 58 -2.41 18.14 -27.83
CA ARG A 58 -3.78 18.65 -27.64
C ARG A 58 -4.63 17.80 -26.69
N TYR A 59 -4.34 16.50 -26.60
CA TYR A 59 -5.07 15.58 -25.75
C TYR A 59 -4.26 15.20 -24.50
N ASN A 60 -3.08 15.80 -24.31
CA ASN A 60 -2.32 15.63 -23.08
C ASN A 60 -2.91 16.53 -21.97
N PRO A 61 -3.56 15.97 -20.94
CA PRO A 61 -4.16 16.72 -19.83
C PRO A 61 -3.14 17.56 -19.05
N GLU A 62 -1.86 17.16 -19.05
CA GLU A 62 -0.77 17.90 -18.39
C GLU A 62 -0.49 19.26 -19.06
N THR A 63 -0.96 19.46 -20.29
CA THR A 63 -0.87 20.76 -20.98
C THR A 63 -1.83 21.79 -20.39
N TYR A 64 -2.87 21.34 -19.69
CA TYR A 64 -3.94 22.17 -19.13
C TYR A 64 -4.00 22.11 -17.60
N LEU A 65 -3.34 21.13 -16.98
CA LEU A 65 -3.26 20.96 -15.53
C LEU A 65 -1.83 21.19 -15.01
N PRO A 66 -1.62 21.93 -13.91
CA PRO A 66 -0.29 22.17 -13.35
C PRO A 66 0.28 20.97 -12.57
N PHE A 67 -0.39 19.81 -12.60
CA PHE A 67 0.03 18.58 -11.92
C PHE A 67 -0.44 17.35 -12.72
N ALA A 68 0.35 16.27 -12.64
CA ALA A 68 -0.03 14.98 -13.21
C ALA A 68 -1.10 14.31 -12.33
N VAL A 69 -2.13 13.75 -12.97
CA VAL A 69 -3.16 12.96 -12.29
C VAL A 69 -2.99 11.50 -12.69
N PRO A 70 -2.55 10.63 -11.75
CA PRO A 70 -2.43 9.21 -12.04
C PRO A 70 -3.81 8.62 -12.31
N GLY A 71 -3.91 7.80 -13.36
CA GLY A 71 -5.13 7.14 -13.80
C GLY A 71 -5.76 7.73 -15.06
N ILE A 72 -5.33 8.91 -15.54
CA ILE A 72 -5.95 9.49 -16.74
C ILE A 72 -5.68 8.63 -17.98
N GLY A 73 -4.44 8.15 -18.17
CA GLY A 73 -4.11 7.28 -19.29
C GLY A 73 -4.89 5.97 -19.24
N VAL A 74 -5.16 5.43 -18.05
CA VAL A 74 -6.03 4.25 -17.88
C VAL A 74 -7.46 4.53 -18.31
N VAL A 75 -8.06 5.65 -17.90
CA VAL A 75 -9.44 6.02 -18.31
C VAL A 75 -9.52 6.16 -19.82
N ILE A 76 -8.56 6.85 -20.42
CA ILE A 76 -8.50 7.03 -21.88
C ILE A 76 -8.32 5.68 -22.57
N PHE A 77 -7.40 4.84 -22.09
CA PHE A 77 -7.19 3.49 -22.62
C PHE A 77 -8.48 2.66 -22.63
N VAL A 78 -9.27 2.69 -21.55
CA VAL A 78 -10.55 1.95 -21.46
C VAL A 78 -11.62 2.51 -22.41
N ILE A 79 -11.60 3.81 -22.71
CA ILE A 79 -12.57 4.43 -23.63
C ILE A 79 -12.22 4.17 -25.10
N PHE A 80 -10.93 4.11 -25.43
CA PHE A 80 -10.44 4.00 -26.81
C PHE A 80 -10.14 2.55 -27.27
N LEU A 81 -10.00 1.60 -26.34
CA LEU A 81 -9.86 0.16 -26.61
C LEU A 81 -11.25 -0.50 -26.72
#